data_AF-D3IB25-F1
#
_entry.id   AF-D3IB25-F1
#
_cell.length_a   1.000
_cell.length_b   1.000
_cell.length_c   1.000
_cell.angle_alpha   90.00
_cell.angle_beta   90.00
_cell.angle_gamma   90.00
#
_symmetry.space_group_name_H-M   'P 1'
#
loop_
_entity.id
_entity.type
_entity.pdbx_description
1 polymer ?
#
loop_
_entity_poly.entity_id
_entity_poly.type
_entity_poly.pdbx_seq_one_letter_code
_entity_poly.pdbx_strand_id
1 'polypeptide(L)'
;MTCFVKPKHCLFFCLLIALCSCINREFDSNEEYTKSESIPLVGDNDRLLSRIFIINSNHSYLWFDINNEVANFSKPELTLPMNEGSVASFRRIPLRGLLYEYNASESEITFKNIPEQFVQINNERLSLTFKLTPADNKEILLPNKSTVITSKKQCFLTLKRVLFDGDSNAFEIEEKIKRGGRTYEFLPFKAELTLIN
;
A
#
# COMPACT_ATOMS: atom_id res chain seq x y z
N MET A 1 -73.68 -16.06 18.42
CA MET A 1 -72.47 -16.66 19.01
C MET A 1 -71.26 -16.04 18.34
N THR A 2 -70.61 -15.08 19.01
CA THR A 2 -69.40 -14.41 18.51
C THR A 2 -68.18 -15.13 19.05
N CYS A 3 -67.40 -15.74 18.16
CA CYS A 3 -66.21 -16.51 18.50
C CYS A 3 -65.05 -15.56 18.80
N PHE A 4 -64.68 -15.41 20.06
CA PHE A 4 -63.49 -14.69 20.50
C PHE A 4 -62.23 -15.47 20.10
N VAL A 5 -61.49 -14.99 19.11
CA VAL A 5 -60.16 -15.51 18.77
C VAL A 5 -59.17 -15.06 19.85
N LYS A 6 -58.49 -16.01 20.50
CA LYS A 6 -57.56 -15.75 21.61
C LYS A 6 -56.40 -14.84 21.16
N PRO A 7 -56.05 -13.78 21.92
CA PRO A 7 -55.08 -12.74 21.52
C PRO A 7 -53.61 -13.20 21.50
N LYS A 8 -53.29 -14.40 22.01
CA LYS A 8 -51.90 -14.87 22.16
C LYS A 8 -51.23 -15.30 20.86
N HIS A 9 -51.99 -15.71 19.83
CA HIS A 9 -51.42 -16.15 18.56
C HIS A 9 -51.13 -15.01 17.58
N CYS A 10 -51.90 -13.91 17.67
CA CYS A 10 -51.70 -12.75 16.80
C CYS A 10 -50.41 -11.99 17.15
N LEU A 11 -50.10 -11.86 18.45
CA LEU A 11 -48.88 -11.21 18.95
C LEU A 11 -47.60 -11.94 18.56
N PHE A 12 -47.64 -13.28 18.54
CA PHE A 12 -46.50 -14.11 18.15
C PHE A 12 -46.21 -14.01 16.64
N PHE A 13 -47.27 -13.91 15.83
CA PHE A 13 -47.15 -13.77 14.37
C PHE A 13 -46.62 -12.38 13.99
N CYS A 14 -47.09 -11.32 14.66
CA CYS A 14 -46.56 -9.96 14.47
C CYS A 14 -45.08 -9.85 14.89
N LEU A 15 -44.67 -10.52 15.98
CA LEU A 15 -43.27 -10.55 16.41
C LEU A 15 -42.37 -11.31 15.41
N LEU A 16 -42.86 -12.39 14.80
CA LEU A 16 -42.12 -13.18 13.81
C LEU A 16 -41.88 -12.37 12.51
N ILE A 17 -42.88 -11.60 12.05
CA ILE A 17 -42.76 -10.73 10.87
C ILE A 17 -41.80 -9.57 11.14
N ALA A 18 -41.83 -9.00 12.35
CA ALA A 18 -40.88 -7.96 12.77
C ALA A 18 -39.44 -8.48 12.82
N LEU A 19 -39.23 -9.70 13.33
CA LEU A 19 -37.90 -10.34 13.37
C LEU A 19 -37.38 -10.72 11.97
N CYS A 20 -38.26 -11.12 11.03
CA CYS A 20 -37.87 -11.39 9.64
C CYS A 20 -37.56 -10.11 8.86
N SER A 21 -38.19 -8.99 9.19
CA SER A 21 -37.97 -7.69 8.51
C SER A 21 -36.67 -6.99 8.96
N CYS A 22 -36.09 -7.40 10.09
CA CYS A 22 -34.81 -6.90 10.59
C CYS A 22 -33.59 -7.68 10.06
N ILE A 23 -33.78 -8.69 9.20
CA ILE A 23 -32.71 -9.52 8.60
C ILE A 23 -32.44 -9.10 7.14
N ASN A 24 -32.90 -7.93 6.70
CA ASN A 24 -32.29 -7.31 5.53
C ASN A 24 -31.05 -6.56 6.00
N ARG A 25 -29.89 -7.21 5.90
CA ARG A 25 -28.59 -6.53 6.04
C ARG A 25 -28.57 -5.37 5.05
N GLU A 26 -28.28 -4.15 5.53
CA GLU A 26 -28.00 -2.98 4.67
C GLU A 26 -26.91 -3.25 3.61
N PHE A 27 -26.12 -4.30 3.79
CA PHE A 27 -25.11 -4.74 2.82
C PHE A 27 -25.67 -5.53 1.63
N ASP A 28 -26.81 -6.21 1.76
CA ASP A 28 -27.35 -7.07 0.68
C ASP A 28 -28.11 -6.24 -0.38
N SER A 29 -28.48 -5.00 -0.04
CA SER A 29 -29.14 -4.04 -0.93
C SER A 29 -28.19 -3.06 -1.62
N ASN A 30 -26.88 -3.10 -1.33
CA ASN A 30 -25.92 -2.24 -2.01
C ASN A 30 -25.55 -2.85 -3.37
N GLU A 31 -26.04 -2.22 -4.45
CA GLU A 31 -25.68 -2.58 -5.82
C GLU A 31 -24.16 -2.57 -6.04
N GLU A 32 -23.43 -1.74 -5.30
CA GLU A 32 -21.97 -1.59 -5.36
C GLU A 32 -21.22 -2.88 -4.96
N TYR A 33 -21.79 -3.69 -4.06
CA TYR A 33 -21.22 -4.99 -3.67
C TYR A 33 -21.71 -6.16 -4.54
N THR A 34 -22.84 -6.00 -5.22
CA THR A 34 -23.41 -7.06 -6.08
C THR A 34 -22.78 -7.04 -7.48
N LYS A 35 -22.19 -5.91 -7.87
CA LYS A 35 -21.58 -5.65 -9.18
C LYS A 35 -20.09 -5.26 -9.08
N SER A 36 -19.40 -5.65 -8.01
CA SER A 36 -17.96 -5.40 -7.94
C SER A 36 -17.25 -6.31 -8.96
N GLU A 37 -16.96 -5.75 -10.13
CA GLU A 37 -16.08 -6.39 -11.09
C GLU A 37 -14.71 -6.58 -10.44
N SER A 38 -14.17 -7.80 -10.52
CA SER A 38 -12.82 -8.07 -10.04
C SER A 38 -11.84 -7.21 -10.84
N ILE A 39 -11.14 -6.29 -10.18
CA ILE A 39 -10.09 -5.51 -10.82
C ILE A 39 -8.96 -6.46 -11.21
N PRO A 40 -8.56 -6.52 -12.49
CA PRO A 40 -7.47 -7.39 -12.90
C PRO A 40 -6.18 -6.92 -12.23
N LEU A 41 -5.41 -7.88 -11.71
CA LEU A 41 -4.08 -7.59 -11.19
C LEU A 41 -3.16 -7.16 -12.33
N VAL A 42 -2.32 -6.16 -12.08
CA VAL A 42 -1.36 -5.61 -13.04
C VAL A 42 0.00 -6.26 -12.85
N GLY A 43 0.63 -6.74 -13.92
CA GLY A 43 1.96 -7.36 -13.86
C GLY A 43 2.01 -8.55 -12.89
N ASP A 44 3.05 -8.61 -12.05
CA ASP A 44 3.24 -9.67 -11.05
C ASP A 44 2.70 -9.27 -9.66
N ASN A 45 1.68 -8.38 -9.61
CA ASN A 45 1.13 -7.87 -8.35
C ASN A 45 0.53 -8.95 -7.44
N ASP A 46 0.15 -10.11 -7.99
CA ASP A 46 -0.32 -11.28 -7.26
C ASP A 46 0.68 -11.75 -6.19
N ARG A 47 1.98 -11.56 -6.41
CA ARG A 47 3.04 -11.93 -5.44
C ARG A 47 3.07 -11.05 -4.20
N LEU A 48 2.70 -9.78 -4.35
CA LEU A 48 2.61 -8.83 -3.25
C LEU A 48 1.21 -8.71 -2.68
N LEU A 49 0.21 -9.24 -3.38
CA LEU A 49 -1.18 -9.15 -2.98
C LEU A 49 -1.38 -9.61 -1.53
N SER A 50 -2.08 -8.79 -0.75
CA SER A 50 -2.35 -9.01 0.66
C SER A 50 -1.12 -9.10 1.57
N ARG A 51 0.11 -8.84 1.06
CA ARG A 51 1.30 -8.76 1.90
C ARG A 51 1.31 -7.45 2.67
N ILE A 52 1.63 -7.56 3.96
CA ILE A 52 1.74 -6.42 4.86
C ILE A 52 3.17 -6.34 5.36
N PHE A 53 3.82 -5.22 5.09
CA PHE A 53 5.14 -4.90 5.59
C PHE A 53 5.03 -3.79 6.63
N ILE A 54 5.86 -3.85 7.67
CA ILE A 54 6.13 -2.71 8.53
C ILE A 54 7.32 -1.95 7.94
N ILE A 55 7.18 -0.65 7.70
CA ILE A 55 8.29 0.23 7.40
C ILE A 55 9.00 0.54 8.72
N ASN A 56 10.19 -0.03 8.93
CA ASN A 56 10.84 0.00 10.24
C ASN A 56 11.20 1.41 10.72
N SER A 57 11.43 2.36 9.80
CA SER A 57 11.84 3.73 10.16
C SER A 57 10.74 4.55 10.83
N ASN A 58 9.47 4.29 10.52
CA ASN A 58 8.33 5.06 11.03
C ASN A 58 7.19 4.19 11.58
N HIS A 59 7.39 2.87 11.64
CA HIS A 59 6.43 1.87 12.13
C HIS A 59 5.05 1.92 11.46
N SER A 60 4.98 2.43 10.24
CA SER A 60 3.77 2.41 9.43
C SER A 60 3.64 1.08 8.68
N TYR A 61 2.40 0.71 8.34
CA TYR A 61 2.13 -0.51 7.60
C TYR A 61 2.00 -0.20 6.10
N LEU A 62 2.71 -0.93 5.26
CA LEU A 62 2.58 -0.95 3.81
C LEU A 62 1.84 -2.23 3.43
N TRP A 63 0.57 -2.10 3.04
CA TRP A 63 -0.28 -3.21 2.62
C TRP A 63 -0.66 -3.03 1.15
N PHE A 64 -0.36 -4.04 0.35
CA PHE A 64 -0.73 -4.13 -1.05
C PHE A 64 -2.13 -4.75 -1.20
N ASP A 65 -3.08 -3.93 -1.66
CA ASP A 65 -4.50 -4.25 -1.76
C ASP A 65 -4.87 -4.92 -3.09
N ILE A 66 -6.07 -5.49 -3.16
CA ILE A 66 -6.64 -6.17 -4.33
C ILE A 66 -6.79 -5.26 -5.56
N ASN A 67 -6.84 -3.94 -5.37
CA ASN A 67 -7.06 -2.98 -6.45
C ASN A 67 -5.76 -2.50 -7.13
N ASN A 68 -4.64 -3.20 -6.95
CA ASN A 68 -3.30 -2.74 -7.36
C ASN A 68 -2.90 -1.42 -6.69
N GLU A 69 -3.43 -1.15 -5.50
CA GLU A 69 -3.17 0.05 -4.73
C GLU A 69 -2.59 -0.29 -3.37
N VAL A 70 -1.90 0.68 -2.76
CA VAL A 70 -1.56 0.59 -1.35
C VAL A 70 -2.79 0.92 -0.51
N ALA A 71 -3.20 0.00 0.36
CA ALA A 71 -4.42 0.14 1.15
C ALA A 71 -4.44 1.42 2.01
N ASN A 72 -5.64 1.98 2.19
CA ASN A 72 -5.85 3.29 2.81
C ASN A 72 -5.97 3.27 4.36
N PHE A 73 -5.68 2.14 5.01
CA PHE A 73 -5.88 1.94 6.46
C PHE A 73 -4.78 2.56 7.33
N SER A 74 -3.55 2.67 6.83
CA SER A 74 -2.38 3.22 7.51
C SER A 74 -1.88 4.48 6.79
N LYS A 75 -0.85 5.15 7.33
CA LYS A 75 -0.18 6.29 6.67
C LYS A 75 1.27 5.93 6.31
N PRO A 76 1.51 4.98 5.39
CA PRO A 76 2.86 4.66 4.95
C PRO A 76 3.46 5.84 4.20
N GLU A 77 4.67 6.21 4.58
CA GLU A 77 5.39 7.35 4.01
C GLU A 77 6.88 7.02 3.88
N LEU A 78 7.50 7.45 2.78
CA LEU A 78 8.94 7.42 2.58
C LEU A 78 9.49 8.85 2.54
N THR A 79 10.58 9.09 3.25
CA THR A 79 11.30 10.37 3.21
C THR A 79 12.51 10.21 2.31
N LEU A 80 12.41 10.70 1.07
CA LEU A 80 13.44 10.58 0.06
C LEU A 80 14.42 11.76 0.15
N PRO A 81 15.73 11.50 0.31
CA PRO A 81 16.74 12.54 0.26
C PRO A 81 16.99 13.00 -1.18
N MET A 82 17.24 14.29 -1.35
CA MET A 82 17.58 14.88 -2.66
C MET A 82 18.43 16.15 -2.51
N ASN A 83 19.05 16.57 -3.61
CA ASN A 83 19.62 17.90 -3.73
C ASN A 83 18.78 18.78 -4.67
N GLU A 84 18.57 20.03 -4.28
CA GLU A 84 18.00 21.10 -5.12
C GLU A 84 19.09 22.13 -5.40
N GLY A 85 19.75 21.99 -6.54
CA GLY A 85 20.99 22.69 -6.83
C GLY A 85 22.08 22.28 -5.84
N SER A 86 22.44 23.18 -4.93
CA SER A 86 23.45 22.95 -3.89
C SER A 86 22.86 22.76 -2.49
N VAL A 87 21.52 22.70 -2.38
CA VAL A 87 20.81 22.64 -1.10
C VAL A 87 20.29 21.23 -0.88
N ALA A 88 20.67 20.61 0.25
CA ALA A 88 20.11 19.34 0.68
C ALA A 88 18.63 19.52 1.04
N SER A 89 17.79 18.63 0.54
CA SER A 89 16.34 18.68 0.65
C SER A 89 15.76 17.27 0.79
N PHE A 90 14.49 17.18 1.15
CA PHE A 90 13.79 15.91 1.32
C PHE A 90 12.39 15.98 0.74
N ARG A 91 11.88 14.84 0.26
CA ARG A 91 10.49 14.67 -0.17
C ARG A 91 9.81 13.60 0.63
N ARG A 92 8.69 13.97 1.24
CA ARG A 92 7.83 13.05 2.01
C ARG A 92 6.76 12.52 1.06
N ILE A 93 6.92 11.26 0.66
CA ILE A 93 6.06 10.60 -0.31
C ILE A 93 5.10 9.68 0.44
N PRO A 94 3.82 10.05 0.60
CA PRO A 94 2.83 9.14 1.14
C PRO A 94 2.56 8.05 0.10
N LEU A 95 2.63 6.79 0.52
CA LEU A 95 2.37 5.63 -0.34
C LEU A 95 0.90 5.25 -0.40
N ARG A 96 0.12 5.73 0.57
CA ARG A 96 -1.30 5.42 0.75
C ARG A 96 -2.14 5.77 -0.49
N GLY A 97 -2.91 4.80 -0.99
CA GLY A 97 -3.76 4.96 -2.17
C GLY A 97 -2.99 5.13 -3.48
N LEU A 98 -1.66 4.96 -3.47
CA LEU A 98 -0.89 4.94 -4.71
C LEU A 98 -1.06 3.60 -5.41
N LEU A 99 -1.20 3.66 -6.73
CA LEU A 99 -1.12 2.48 -7.58
C LEU A 99 0.30 1.96 -7.58
N TYR A 100 0.45 0.63 -7.61
CA TYR A 100 1.73 -0.03 -7.68
C TYR A 100 1.76 -1.09 -8.79
N GLU A 101 2.97 -1.38 -9.28
CA GLU A 101 3.26 -2.49 -10.16
C GLU A 101 4.52 -3.20 -9.69
N TYR A 102 4.45 -4.53 -9.60
CA TYR A 102 5.57 -5.39 -9.25
C TYR A 102 6.06 -6.15 -10.47
N ASN A 103 7.38 -6.12 -10.67
CA ASN A 103 8.09 -6.95 -11.63
C ASN A 103 8.90 -8.00 -10.86
N ALA A 104 8.48 -9.26 -10.97
CA ALA A 104 9.09 -10.38 -10.27
C ALA A 104 10.50 -10.73 -10.78
N SER A 105 10.76 -10.52 -12.06
CA SER A 105 12.04 -10.88 -12.69
C SER A 105 13.19 -10.02 -12.15
N GLU A 106 12.92 -8.74 -11.91
CA GLU A 106 13.89 -7.76 -11.40
C GLU A 106 13.76 -7.55 -9.88
N SER A 107 12.69 -8.08 -9.28
CA SER A 107 12.27 -7.81 -7.90
C SER A 107 12.07 -6.31 -7.66
N GLU A 108 11.39 -5.63 -8.58
CA GLU A 108 11.18 -4.18 -8.55
C GLU A 108 9.72 -3.82 -8.31
N ILE A 109 9.47 -2.87 -7.42
CA ILE A 109 8.16 -2.28 -7.13
C ILE A 109 8.17 -0.85 -7.65
N THR A 110 7.21 -0.52 -8.51
CA THR A 110 7.00 0.83 -9.00
C THR A 110 5.74 1.42 -8.37
N PHE A 111 5.87 2.53 -7.66
CA PHE A 111 4.72 3.36 -7.25
C PHE A 111 4.46 4.39 -8.33
N LYS A 112 3.25 4.37 -8.90
CA LYS A 112 2.91 5.14 -10.10
C LYS A 112 2.24 6.46 -9.76
N ASN A 113 2.48 7.45 -10.62
CA ASN A 113 1.69 8.69 -10.72
C ASN A 113 1.55 9.47 -9.40
N ILE A 114 2.63 9.56 -8.62
CA ILE A 114 2.67 10.32 -7.37
C ILE A 114 2.26 11.77 -7.66
N PRO A 115 1.26 12.31 -6.93
CA PRO A 115 0.77 13.67 -7.15
C PRO A 115 1.84 14.75 -6.97
N GLU A 116 1.76 15.78 -7.82
CA GLU A 116 2.66 16.94 -7.86
C GLU A 116 2.86 17.63 -6.51
N GLN A 117 1.82 17.65 -5.66
CA GLN A 117 1.85 18.27 -4.34
C GLN A 117 2.85 17.63 -3.36
N PHE A 118 3.17 16.35 -3.56
CA PHE A 118 4.17 15.62 -2.76
C PHE A 118 5.55 15.64 -3.43
N VAL A 119 5.56 15.69 -4.76
CA VAL A 119 6.78 15.77 -5.57
C VAL A 119 7.45 17.13 -5.43
N GLN A 120 6.70 18.22 -5.53
CA GLN A 120 7.18 19.60 -5.42
C GLN A 120 8.39 19.89 -6.33
N ILE A 121 8.37 19.34 -7.55
CA ILE A 121 9.33 19.57 -8.61
C ILE A 121 8.51 20.02 -9.82
N ASN A 122 8.56 21.32 -10.12
CA ASN A 122 8.00 21.90 -11.35
C ASN A 122 6.53 21.49 -11.67
N ASN A 123 5.71 21.22 -10.64
CA ASN A 123 4.33 20.75 -10.77
C ASN A 123 4.19 19.49 -11.64
N GLU A 124 5.16 18.58 -11.56
CA GLU A 124 5.14 17.32 -12.30
C GLU A 124 4.77 16.16 -11.38
N ARG A 125 4.08 15.18 -11.97
CA ARG A 125 3.86 13.87 -11.35
C ARG A 125 5.08 12.99 -11.62
N LEU A 126 5.34 12.04 -10.73
CA LEU A 126 6.43 11.09 -10.92
C LEU A 126 6.05 9.68 -10.49
N SER A 127 6.72 8.70 -11.08
CA SER A 127 6.72 7.31 -10.65
C SER A 127 8.08 6.94 -10.07
N LEU A 128 8.09 6.21 -8.96
CA LEU A 128 9.30 5.76 -8.28
C LEU A 128 9.43 4.26 -8.38
N THR A 129 10.59 3.79 -8.83
CA THR A 129 10.89 2.36 -8.84
C THR A 129 11.90 2.03 -7.76
N PHE A 130 11.57 1.02 -6.97
CA PHE A 130 12.37 0.50 -5.88
C PHE A 130 12.70 -0.97 -6.13
N LYS A 131 13.91 -1.39 -5.77
CA LYS A 131 14.27 -2.80 -5.69
C LYS A 131 13.92 -3.34 -4.31
N LEU A 132 13.19 -4.45 -4.27
CA LEU A 132 12.87 -5.19 -3.06
C LEU A 132 13.82 -6.39 -2.93
N THR A 133 14.73 -6.34 -1.96
CA THR A 133 15.67 -7.44 -1.69
C THR A 133 15.38 -8.10 -0.34
N PRO A 134 15.36 -9.44 -0.23
CA PRO A 134 15.31 -10.09 1.07
C PRO A 134 16.58 -9.75 1.87
N ALA A 135 16.43 -9.52 3.16
CA ALA A 135 17.57 -9.41 4.07
C ALA A 135 17.95 -10.81 4.58
N ASP A 136 19.23 -11.02 4.86
CA ASP A 136 19.70 -12.28 5.44
C ASP A 136 19.04 -12.55 6.79
N ASN A 137 18.74 -13.81 7.07
CA ASN A 137 18.16 -14.22 8.34
C ASN A 137 19.11 -13.84 9.48
N LYS A 138 18.64 -12.99 10.42
CA LYS A 138 19.39 -12.68 11.63
C LYS A 138 19.28 -13.85 12.60
N GLU A 139 20.38 -14.58 12.75
CA GLU A 139 20.58 -15.54 13.83
C GLU A 139 20.76 -14.78 15.15
N ILE A 140 19.83 -14.98 16.09
CA ILE A 140 19.97 -14.44 17.45
C ILE A 140 20.54 -15.54 18.34
N LEU A 141 21.72 -15.29 18.90
CA LEU A 141 22.30 -16.13 19.94
C LEU A 141 21.63 -15.78 21.28
N LEU A 142 20.85 -16.72 21.81
CA LEU A 142 20.25 -16.56 23.14
C LEU A 142 21.32 -16.74 24.24
N PRO A 143 21.08 -16.22 25.46
CA PRO A 143 21.99 -16.37 26.60
C PRO A 143 22.31 -17.83 26.96
N ASN A 144 21.44 -18.77 26.57
CA ASN A 144 21.62 -20.21 26.74
C ASN A 144 22.44 -20.88 25.62
N LYS A 145 23.12 -20.11 24.76
CA LYS A 145 23.88 -20.57 23.58
C LYS A 145 23.05 -21.30 22.53
N SER A 146 21.71 -21.21 22.57
CA SER A 146 20.87 -21.68 21.48
C SER A 146 20.69 -20.56 20.45
N THR A 147 20.77 -20.92 19.18
CA THR A 147 20.54 -19.97 18.08
C THR A 147 19.06 -20.02 17.72
N VAL A 148 18.37 -18.89 17.78
CA VAL A 148 17.01 -18.75 17.27
C VAL A 148 17.06 -17.89 16.02
N ILE A 149 16.64 -18.47 14.90
CA ILE A 149 16.38 -17.72 13.68
C ILE A 149 15.10 -16.91 13.94
N THR A 150 15.20 -15.59 13.94
CA THR A 150 13.99 -14.75 14.04
C THR A 150 13.11 -15.00 12.83
N SER A 151 11.85 -15.37 13.06
CA SER A 151 10.93 -15.89 12.02
C SER A 151 10.38 -14.83 11.06
N LYS A 152 10.60 -13.54 11.33
CA LYS A 152 10.04 -12.45 10.52
C LYS A 152 10.95 -12.17 9.34
N LYS A 153 10.43 -12.41 8.13
CA LYS A 153 11.15 -12.13 6.88
C LYS A 153 11.39 -10.63 6.77
N GLN A 154 12.65 -10.24 6.79
CA GLN A 154 13.06 -8.85 6.58
C GLN A 154 13.39 -8.63 5.10
N CYS A 155 13.11 -7.43 4.61
CA CYS A 155 13.45 -7.02 3.24
C CYS A 155 14.00 -5.59 3.26
N PHE A 156 14.73 -5.22 2.23
CA PHE A 156 15.14 -3.85 1.98
C PHE A 156 14.45 -3.32 0.73
N LEU A 157 13.95 -2.10 0.84
CA LEU A 157 13.42 -1.33 -0.25
C LEU A 157 14.46 -0.26 -0.64
N THR A 158 15.08 -0.41 -1.80
CA THR A 158 16.14 0.50 -2.27
C THR A 158 15.66 1.27 -3.48
N LEU A 159 15.74 2.61 -3.44
CA LEU A 159 15.34 3.46 -4.56
C LEU A 159 16.30 3.23 -5.73
N LYS A 160 15.76 3.03 -6.93
CA LYS A 160 16.52 2.60 -8.11
C LYS A 160 16.42 3.60 -9.26
N ARG A 161 15.23 4.10 -9.56
CA ARG A 161 15.01 5.07 -10.65
C ARG A 161 13.74 5.88 -10.44
N VAL A 162 13.70 7.04 -11.09
CA VAL A 162 12.56 7.96 -11.09
C VAL A 162 12.13 8.24 -12.52
N LEU A 163 10.83 8.30 -12.77
CA LEU A 163 10.27 8.62 -14.08
C LEU A 163 9.25 9.75 -13.92
N PHE A 164 9.47 10.88 -14.57
CA PHE A 164 8.47 11.94 -14.60
C PHE A 164 7.41 11.62 -15.66
N ASP A 165 6.20 12.08 -15.41
CA ASP A 165 5.10 11.90 -16.36
C ASP A 165 5.41 12.64 -17.67
N GLY A 166 5.26 11.96 -18.80
CA GLY A 166 5.60 12.47 -20.13
C GLY A 166 7.06 12.23 -20.60
N ASP A 167 7.97 11.80 -19.73
CA ASP A 167 9.32 11.40 -20.15
C ASP A 167 9.33 9.98 -20.75
N SER A 168 10.17 9.77 -21.77
CA SER A 168 10.32 8.45 -22.38
C SER A 168 11.25 7.52 -21.60
N ASN A 169 12.17 8.08 -20.81
CA ASN A 169 13.20 7.34 -20.10
C ASN A 169 13.17 7.69 -18.60
N ALA A 170 13.44 6.69 -17.78
CA ALA A 170 13.65 6.88 -16.35
C ALA A 170 15.07 7.40 -16.08
N PHE A 171 15.21 8.24 -15.06
CA PHE A 171 16.49 8.73 -14.55
C PHE A 171 16.96 7.81 -13.42
N GLU A 172 18.25 7.46 -13.45
CA GLU A 172 18.85 6.69 -12.36
C GLU A 172 19.12 7.60 -11.15
N ILE A 173 19.38 7.01 -9.99
CA ILE A 173 19.71 7.78 -8.78
C ILE A 173 21.08 8.43 -8.93
N GLU A 174 21.26 9.60 -8.33
CA GLU A 174 22.45 10.48 -8.47
C GLU A 174 22.58 11.12 -9.86
N GLU A 175 21.62 10.90 -10.77
CA GLU A 175 21.54 11.64 -12.02
C GLU A 175 21.00 13.06 -11.78
N LYS A 176 21.64 14.05 -12.43
CA LYS A 176 21.21 15.45 -12.35
C LYS A 176 20.13 15.74 -13.37
N ILE A 177 18.96 16.11 -12.87
CA ILE A 177 17.74 16.35 -13.66
C ILE A 177 17.43 17.84 -13.66
N LYS A 178 17.26 18.44 -14.84
CA LYS A 178 16.90 19.86 -14.95
C LYS A 178 15.40 20.01 -15.21
N ARG A 179 14.67 20.66 -14.30
CA ARG A 179 13.22 20.94 -14.40
C ARG A 179 12.92 22.34 -13.88
N GLY A 180 12.00 23.07 -14.54
CA GLY A 180 11.61 24.42 -14.10
C GLY A 180 12.78 25.40 -13.88
N GLY A 181 13.89 25.25 -14.62
CA GLY A 181 15.09 26.07 -14.47
C GLY A 181 15.99 25.73 -13.26
N ARG A 182 15.64 24.71 -12.46
CA ARG A 182 16.45 24.21 -11.34
C ARG A 182 16.99 22.81 -11.65
N THR A 183 18.08 22.47 -10.98
CA THR A 183 18.66 21.12 -11.03
C THR A 183 18.26 20.36 -9.78
N TYR A 184 17.83 19.11 -9.98
CA TYR A 184 17.41 18.18 -8.95
C TYR A 184 18.24 16.91 -9.06
N GLU A 185 18.53 16.27 -7.94
CA GLU A 185 19.26 15.01 -7.89
C GLU A 185 18.68 14.17 -6.76
N PHE A 186 18.11 13.01 -7.09
CA PHE A 186 17.66 12.08 -6.07
C PHE A 186 18.87 11.35 -5.50
N LEU A 187 18.96 11.27 -4.17
CA LEU A 187 20.06 10.61 -3.48
C LEU A 187 19.70 9.16 -3.14
N PRO A 188 20.71 8.30 -2.90
CA PRO A 188 20.48 6.91 -2.51
C PRO A 188 19.57 6.81 -1.29
N PHE A 189 18.55 5.96 -1.41
CA PHE A 189 17.57 5.70 -0.35
C PHE A 189 17.42 4.20 -0.11
N LYS A 190 17.36 3.82 1.17
CA LYS A 190 17.12 2.44 1.60
C LYS A 190 16.23 2.44 2.84
N ALA A 191 15.16 1.65 2.79
CA ALA A 191 14.29 1.38 3.94
C ALA A 191 14.30 -0.11 4.29
N GLU A 192 14.27 -0.43 5.57
CA GLU A 192 14.09 -1.79 6.07
C GLU A 192 12.59 -2.05 6.25
N LEU A 193 12.13 -3.17 5.69
CA LEU A 193 10.76 -3.65 5.76
C LEU A 193 10.72 -4.96 6.53
N THR A 194 9.71 -5.14 7.37
CA THR A 194 9.45 -6.41 8.06
C THR A 194 8.12 -6.97 7.59
N LEU A 195 8.13 -8.13 6.93
CA LEU A 195 6.90 -8.84 6.56
C LEU A 195 6.24 -9.42 7.81
N ILE A 196 4.92 -9.22 7.94
CA ILE A 196 4.17 -9.68 9.12
C ILE A 196 3.13 -10.76 8.84
N ASN A 197 2.97 -11.21 7.60
CA ASN A 197 2.02 -12.27 7.21
C ASN A 197 2.51 -13.21 6.09
#